data_AF-A0A432K536-F1
#
_entry.id   AF-A0A432K536-F1
#
_cell.length_a   1.000
_cell.length_b   1.000
_cell.length_c   1.000
_cell.angle_alpha   90.00
_cell.angle_beta   90.00
_cell.angle_gamma   90.00
#
_symmetry.space_group_name_H-M   'P 1'
#
loop_
_entity.id
_entity.type
_entity.pdbx_description
1 polymer ?
#
loop_
_entity_poly.entity_id
_entity_poly.type
_entity_poly.pdbx_seq_one_letter_code
_entity_poly.pdbx_strand_id
1 'polypeptide(L)'
;MMDLYLILIIVLAGLAAADLIIGVSNDAVNFLNSAIGAKAGSFKTIMTVAALGIILGATFSSGMMEVARKGIFHPQYFYFSEIMLIFMAVMLTDIILLDTFNTFGMPTSTTVSIVFELLGAAVAIAL
;
A
#
# COMPACT_ATOMS: atom_id res chain seq x y z
N MET A 1 -23.24 -5.24 -22.06
CA MET A 1 -22.14 -6.08 -21.55
C MET A 1 -21.20 -5.16 -20.80
N MET A 2 -20.94 -5.42 -19.52
CA MET A 2 -19.97 -4.62 -18.78
C MET A 2 -18.59 -4.88 -19.40
N ASP A 3 -17.87 -3.81 -19.74
CA ASP A 3 -16.52 -3.93 -20.29
C ASP A 3 -15.62 -4.62 -19.26
N LEU A 4 -14.79 -5.57 -19.68
CA LEU A 4 -13.89 -6.31 -18.81
C LEU A 4 -13.00 -5.36 -17.99
N TYR A 5 -12.62 -4.24 -18.59
CA TYR A 5 -11.86 -3.18 -17.91
C TYR A 5 -12.63 -2.53 -16.76
N LEU A 6 -13.94 -2.32 -16.91
CA LEU A 6 -14.76 -1.75 -15.84
C LEU A 6 -14.86 -2.70 -14.65
N ILE A 7 -14.97 -4.01 -14.90
CA ILE A 7 -14.94 -5.03 -13.84
C ILE A 7 -13.60 -4.96 -13.09
N LEU A 8 -12.47 -4.95 -13.82
CA LEU A 8 -11.14 -4.89 -13.22
C LEU A 8 -10.92 -3.63 -12.38
N ILE A 9 -11.40 -2.47 -12.84
CA ILE A 9 -11.30 -1.21 -12.07
C ILE A 9 -12.08 -1.31 -10.75
N ILE A 10 -13.29 -1.87 -10.78
CA ILE A 10 -14.10 -2.04 -9.56
C ILE A 10 -13.39 -2.97 -8.57
N VAL A 11 -12.82 -4.07 -9.07
CA VAL A 11 -12.04 -5.01 -8.24
C VAL A 11 -10.83 -4.30 -7.64
N LEU A 12 -10.05 -3.57 -8.44
CA LEU A 12 -8.88 -2.81 -7.97
C LEU A 12 -9.26 -1.77 -6.93
N ALA A 13 -10.40 -1.08 -7.08
CA ALA A 13 -10.87 -0.13 -6.08
C ALA A 13 -11.18 -0.82 -4.74
N GLY A 14 -11.78 -2.01 -4.79
CA GLY A 14 -12.01 -2.84 -3.60
C GLY A 14 -10.72 -3.29 -2.93
N LEU A 15 -9.76 -3.78 -3.73
CA LEU A 15 -8.44 -4.19 -3.24
C LEU A 15 -7.68 -3.00 -2.63
N ALA A 16 -7.74 -1.82 -3.25
CA ALA A 16 -7.12 -0.60 -2.73
C ALA A 16 -7.66 -0.19 -1.35
N ALA A 17 -8.96 -0.40 -1.10
CA ALA A 17 -9.52 -0.16 0.21
C ALA A 17 -8.99 -1.17 1.26
N ALA A 18 -8.91 -2.45 0.90
CA ALA A 18 -8.38 -3.49 1.79
C ALA A 18 -6.90 -3.26 2.10
N ASP A 19 -6.12 -2.97 1.08
CA ASP A 19 -4.69 -2.68 1.16
C ASP A 19 -4.41 -1.48 2.07
N LEU A 20 -5.16 -0.39 1.90
CA LEU A 20 -5.05 0.79 2.77
C LEU A 20 -5.30 0.44 4.24
N ILE A 21 -6.29 -0.41 4.54
CA ILE A 21 -6.60 -0.82 5.92
C ILE A 21 -5.42 -1.63 6.50
N ILE A 22 -4.89 -2.59 5.75
CA ILE A 22 -3.82 -3.48 6.22
C ILE A 22 -2.48 -2.73 6.34
N GLY A 23 -2.12 -1.92 5.34
CA GLY A 23 -0.90 -1.13 5.32
C GLY A 23 -0.88 -0.05 6.41
N VAL A 24 -1.97 0.71 6.57
CA VAL A 24 -2.07 1.70 7.66
C VAL A 24 -2.03 1.01 9.03
N SER A 25 -2.58 -0.20 9.16
CA SER A 25 -2.52 -0.96 10.41
C SER A 25 -1.09 -1.40 10.74
N ASN A 26 -0.35 -1.93 9.76
CA ASN A 26 1.08 -2.28 9.89
C ASN A 26 1.89 -1.07 10.36
N ASP A 27 1.70 0.07 9.70
CA ASP A 27 2.46 1.29 10.01
C ASP A 27 2.04 1.91 11.35
N ALA A 28 0.74 1.85 11.68
CA ALA A 28 0.25 2.33 12.96
C ALA A 28 0.93 1.65 14.13
N VAL A 29 1.14 0.32 14.08
CA VAL A 29 1.89 -0.40 15.12
C VAL A 29 3.33 0.13 15.22
N ASN A 30 3.98 0.43 14.09
CA ASN A 30 5.36 0.89 14.06
C ASN A 30 5.57 2.23 14.80
N PHE A 31 4.66 3.21 14.67
CA PHE A 31 4.83 4.52 15.31
C PHE A 31 4.01 4.72 16.59
N LEU A 32 2.89 4.01 16.78
CA LEU A 32 2.07 4.14 17.99
C LEU A 32 2.69 3.44 19.20
N ASN A 33 3.45 2.36 18.99
CA ASN A 33 4.08 1.60 20.07
C ASN A 33 4.94 2.49 20.98
N SER A 34 5.69 3.43 20.41
CA SER A 34 6.51 4.38 21.18
C SER A 34 5.66 5.31 22.05
N ALA A 35 4.58 5.88 21.51
CA ALA A 35 3.71 6.80 22.24
C ALA A 35 2.88 6.10 23.33
N ILE A 36 2.36 4.90 23.03
CA ILE A 36 1.58 4.08 23.96
C ILE A 36 2.49 3.53 25.07
N GLY A 37 3.65 2.98 24.71
CA GLY A 37 4.61 2.41 25.65
C GLY A 37 5.18 3.45 26.63
N ALA A 38 5.45 4.66 26.14
CA ALA A 38 5.92 5.78 26.98
C ALA A 38 4.81 6.44 27.82
N LYS A 39 3.53 6.04 27.64
CA LYS A 39 2.35 6.66 28.29
C LYS A 39 2.28 8.17 28.05
N ALA A 40 2.59 8.61 26.83
CA ALA A 40 2.62 10.04 26.47
C ALA A 40 1.26 10.74 26.55
N GLY A 41 0.16 9.97 26.54
CA GLY A 41 -1.20 10.48 26.67
C GLY A 41 -2.22 9.35 26.78
N SER A 42 -3.51 9.71 26.84
CA SER A 42 -4.57 8.70 26.76
C SER A 42 -4.58 8.04 25.38
N PHE A 43 -4.99 6.77 25.30
CA PHE A 43 -5.09 6.03 24.03
C PHE A 43 -5.92 6.80 22.98
N LYS A 44 -7.02 7.43 23.41
CA LYS A 44 -7.87 8.27 22.54
C LYS A 44 -7.10 9.46 21.96
N THR A 45 -6.34 10.17 22.80
CA THR A 45 -5.54 11.33 22.35
C THR A 45 -4.49 10.91 21.33
N ILE A 46 -3.77 9.82 21.61
CA ILE A 46 -2.73 9.29 20.72
C ILE A 46 -3.34 8.91 19.37
N MET A 47 -4.46 8.19 19.37
CA MET A 47 -5.12 7.75 18.13
C MET A 47 -5.64 8.92 17.30
N THR A 48 -6.25 9.93 17.93
CA THR A 48 -6.72 11.14 17.22
C THR A 48 -5.57 11.90 16.57
N VAL A 49 -4.46 12.09 17.28
CA VAL A 49 -3.27 12.77 16.73
C VAL A 49 -2.69 11.99 15.56
N ALA A 50 -2.57 10.65 15.69
CA ALA A 50 -2.09 9.80 14.62
C ALA A 50 -2.98 9.85 13.38
N ALA A 51 -4.31 9.71 13.53
CA ALA A 51 -5.25 9.76 12.42
C ALA A 51 -5.17 11.11 11.67
N LEU A 52 -5.16 12.23 12.39
CA LEU A 52 -4.99 13.55 11.79
C LEU A 52 -3.63 13.69 11.09
N GLY A 53 -2.56 13.21 11.72
CA GLY A 53 -1.21 13.22 11.15
C GLY A 53 -1.13 12.42 9.85
N ILE A 54 -1.74 11.24 9.79
CA ILE A 54 -1.79 10.40 8.58
C ILE A 54 -2.58 11.10 7.47
N ILE A 55 -3.76 11.68 7.77
CA ILE A 55 -4.57 12.39 6.77
C ILE A 55 -3.80 13.60 6.20
N LEU A 56 -3.19 14.41 7.06
CA LEU A 56 -2.38 15.55 6.63
C LEU A 56 -1.17 15.06 5.82
N GLY A 57 -0.42 14.09 6.35
CA GLY A 57 0.73 13.51 5.65
C GLY A 57 0.38 12.96 4.27
N ALA A 58 -0.68 12.16 4.16
CA ALA A 58 -1.11 11.56 2.91
C ALA A 58 -1.60 12.60 1.88
N THR A 59 -2.29 13.65 2.33
CA THR A 59 -2.78 14.72 1.43
C THR A 59 -1.67 15.65 0.93
N PHE A 60 -0.62 15.89 1.73
CA PHE A 60 0.49 16.77 1.36
C PHE A 60 1.73 16.03 0.80
N SER A 61 1.80 14.69 0.90
CA SER A 61 2.95 13.89 0.44
C SER A 61 2.93 13.62 -1.08
N SER A 62 3.21 14.66 -1.87
CA SER A 62 3.37 14.53 -3.33
C SER A 62 4.69 13.87 -3.74
N GLY A 63 5.74 14.01 -2.93
CA GLY A 63 7.10 13.56 -3.26
C GLY A 63 7.29 12.04 -3.33
N MET A 64 6.66 11.27 -2.43
CA MET A 64 6.78 9.80 -2.43
C MET A 64 6.16 9.17 -3.70
N MET A 65 5.02 9.70 -4.16
CA MET A 65 4.40 9.24 -5.40
C MET A 65 5.23 9.55 -6.64
N GLU A 66 6.05 10.59 -6.60
CA GLU A 66 6.94 10.94 -7.71
C GLU A 66 8.17 10.02 -7.76
N VAL A 67 8.72 9.63 -6.61
CA VAL A 67 9.79 8.63 -6.50
C VAL A 67 9.32 7.27 -7.01
N ALA A 68 8.13 6.82 -6.60
CA ALA A 68 7.54 5.57 -7.08
C ALA A 68 7.38 5.56 -8.62
N ARG A 69 7.00 6.71 -9.21
CA ARG A 69 6.76 6.86 -10.66
C ARG A 69 8.01 7.03 -11.52
N LYS A 70 9.11 7.55 -10.97
CA LYS A 70 10.32 7.86 -11.76
C LYS A 70 11.48 6.88 -11.53
N GLY A 71 11.45 6.09 -10.46
CA GLY A 71 12.56 5.20 -10.10
C GLY A 71 12.29 3.70 -10.31
N ILE A 72 11.05 3.24 -10.13
CA ILE A 72 10.76 1.80 -9.94
C ILE A 72 9.87 1.24 -11.06
N PHE A 73 8.79 1.94 -11.43
CA PHE A 73 7.85 1.46 -12.43
C PHE A 73 7.69 2.47 -13.58
N HIS A 74 7.86 1.99 -14.81
CA HIS A 74 7.79 2.79 -16.04
C HIS A 74 6.56 2.37 -16.86
N PRO A 75 5.35 2.84 -16.51
CA PRO A 75 4.09 2.37 -17.10
C PRO A 75 4.01 2.59 -18.62
N GLN A 76 4.76 3.54 -19.17
CA GLN A 76 4.78 3.84 -20.60
C GLN A 76 5.30 2.69 -21.49
N TYR A 77 5.97 1.69 -20.91
CA TYR A 77 6.45 0.51 -21.65
C TYR A 77 5.44 -0.64 -21.68
N PHE A 78 4.28 -0.50 -21.04
CA PHE A 78 3.26 -1.53 -20.94
C PHE A 78 1.96 -1.08 -21.58
N TYR A 79 1.23 -2.01 -22.17
CA TYR A 79 -0.14 -1.78 -22.60
C TYR A 79 -1.07 -1.61 -21.40
N PHE A 80 -2.20 -0.92 -21.60
CA PHE A 80 -3.16 -0.68 -20.52
C PHE A 80 -3.63 -1.98 -19.83
N SER A 81 -3.90 -3.03 -20.61
CA SER A 81 -4.25 -4.36 -20.07
C SER A 81 -3.16 -4.96 -19.19
N GLU A 82 -1.90 -4.78 -19.56
CA GLU A 82 -0.74 -5.27 -18.80
C GLU A 82 -0.60 -4.50 -17.48
N ILE A 83 -0.75 -3.17 -17.51
CA ILE A 83 -0.74 -2.35 -16.29
C ILE A 83 -1.83 -2.80 -15.31
N MET A 84 -3.02 -3.09 -15.81
CA MET A 84 -4.13 -3.57 -14.97
C MET A 84 -3.80 -4.92 -14.32
N LEU A 85 -3.14 -5.83 -15.03
CA LEU A 85 -2.70 -7.11 -14.49
C LEU A 85 -1.55 -6.95 -13.47
N ILE A 86 -0.58 -6.07 -13.75
CA ILE A 86 0.52 -5.76 -12.84
C ILE A 86 -0.05 -5.23 -11.52
N PHE A 87 -0.90 -4.21 -11.56
CA PHE A 87 -1.50 -3.66 -10.34
C PHE A 87 -2.36 -4.67 -9.61
N MET A 88 -3.10 -5.52 -10.32
CA MET A 88 -3.85 -6.59 -9.65
C MET A 88 -2.92 -7.57 -8.92
N ALA A 89 -1.82 -7.99 -9.54
CA ALA A 89 -0.84 -8.88 -8.92
C ALA A 89 -0.15 -8.23 -7.71
N VAL A 90 0.25 -6.97 -7.84
CA VAL A 90 0.89 -6.19 -6.77
C VAL A 90 -0.07 -6.06 -5.57
N MET A 91 -1.28 -5.55 -5.78
CA MET A 91 -2.25 -5.34 -4.68
C MET A 91 -2.63 -6.65 -3.98
N LEU A 92 -2.79 -7.75 -4.72
CA LEU A 92 -3.06 -9.05 -4.10
C LEU A 92 -1.88 -9.55 -3.28
N THR A 93 -0.67 -9.38 -3.80
CA THR A 93 0.55 -9.83 -3.11
C THR A 93 0.80 -9.00 -1.85
N ASP A 94 0.61 -7.68 -1.91
CA ASP A 94 0.84 -6.79 -0.76
C ASP A 94 -0.17 -7.09 0.36
N ILE A 95 -1.46 -7.25 0.03
CA ILE A 95 -2.48 -7.70 0.99
C ILE A 95 -2.07 -9.01 1.67
N ILE A 96 -1.70 -10.03 0.89
CA ILE A 96 -1.33 -11.34 1.44
C ILE A 96 -0.08 -11.23 2.32
N LEU A 97 0.93 -10.52 1.85
CA LEU A 97 2.20 -10.36 2.53
C LEU A 97 2.01 -9.60 3.85
N LEU A 98 1.41 -8.41 3.80
CA LEU A 98 1.21 -7.58 4.96
C LEU A 98 0.26 -8.21 5.97
N ASP A 99 -0.84 -8.83 5.53
CA ASP A 99 -1.77 -9.52 6.44
C ASP A 99 -1.11 -10.71 7.16
N THR A 100 -0.29 -11.47 6.42
CA THR A 100 0.48 -12.58 7.00
C THR A 100 1.44 -12.08 8.08
N PHE A 101 2.23 -11.06 7.79
CA PHE A 101 3.21 -10.54 8.76
C PHE A 101 2.54 -9.84 9.94
N ASN A 102 1.46 -9.09 9.70
CA ASN A 102 0.63 -8.49 10.75
C ASN A 102 0.07 -9.58 11.68
N THR A 103 -0.43 -10.68 11.12
CA THR A 103 -0.94 -11.83 11.88
C THR A 103 0.14 -12.43 12.78
N PHE A 104 1.39 -12.47 12.34
CA PHE A 104 2.53 -12.93 13.15
C PHE A 104 3.14 -11.84 14.05
N GLY A 105 2.61 -10.62 14.03
CA GLY A 105 3.15 -9.48 14.78
C GLY A 105 4.55 -9.06 14.36
N MET A 106 4.96 -9.39 13.13
CA MET A 106 6.26 -9.05 12.59
C MET A 106 6.19 -7.70 11.86
N PRO A 107 7.09 -6.74 12.14
CA PRO A 107 7.10 -5.47 11.42
C PRO A 107 7.59 -5.68 9.97
N THR A 108 6.82 -5.17 9.01
CA THR A 108 7.15 -5.25 7.58
C THR A 108 7.32 -3.86 6.98
N SER A 109 8.25 -3.73 6.01
CA SER A 109 8.43 -2.50 5.26
C SER A 109 7.58 -2.50 3.99
N THR A 110 6.49 -1.74 4.01
CA THR A 110 5.58 -1.53 2.86
C THR A 110 6.32 -0.98 1.64
N THR A 111 7.28 -0.07 1.84
CA THR A 111 8.11 0.46 0.74
C THR A 111 8.92 -0.63 0.05
N VAL A 112 9.51 -1.56 0.80
CA VAL A 112 10.29 -2.66 0.22
C VAL A 112 9.37 -3.64 -0.49
N SER A 113 8.21 -3.97 0.09
CA SER A 113 7.19 -4.84 -0.54
C SER A 113 6.82 -4.34 -1.93
N ILE A 114 6.33 -3.10 -2.03
CA ILE A 114 5.88 -2.50 -3.30
C ILE A 114 7.01 -2.45 -4.35
N VAL A 115 8.26 -2.19 -3.94
CA VAL A 115 9.40 -2.18 -4.87
C VAL A 115 9.58 -3.56 -5.52
N PHE A 116 9.58 -4.63 -4.72
CA PHE A 116 9.81 -5.98 -5.22
C PHE A 116 8.59 -6.56 -5.94
N GLU A 117 7.38 -6.21 -5.52
CA GLU A 117 6.14 -6.60 -6.18
C GLU A 117 6.05 -6.00 -7.58
N LEU A 118 6.30 -4.70 -7.72
CA LEU A 118 6.32 -4.03 -9.02
C LEU A 118 7.41 -4.59 -9.92
N LEU A 119 8.62 -4.84 -9.38
CA LEU A 119 9.70 -5.46 -10.13
C LEU A 119 9.30 -6.87 -10.61
N GLY A 120 8.77 -7.70 -9.73
CA GLY A 120 8.39 -9.08 -10.04
C GLY A 120 7.26 -9.14 -11.07
N ALA A 121 6.20 -8.34 -10.88
CA ALA A 121 5.08 -8.28 -11.81
C ALA A 121 5.49 -7.73 -13.18
N ALA A 122 6.31 -6.67 -13.22
CA ALA A 122 6.82 -6.11 -14.47
C ALA A 122 7.71 -7.10 -15.23
N VAL A 123 8.61 -7.81 -14.53
CA VAL A 123 9.45 -8.84 -15.15
C VAL A 123 8.60 -10.00 -15.66
N ALA A 124 7.60 -10.45 -14.90
CA ALA A 124 6.73 -11.56 -15.31
C ALA A 124 5.90 -11.25 -16.57
N ILE A 125 5.48 -9.99 -16.75
CA ILE A 125 4.76 -9.55 -17.95
C ILE A 125 5.68 -9.33 -19.15
N ALA A 126 6.95 -8.96 -18.91
CA ALA A 126 7.92 -8.68 -19.96
C ALA A 126 8.57 -9.93 -20.58
N LEU A 127 8.46 -11.09 -19.93
CA LEU A 127 8.96 -12.40 -20.41
C LEU A 127 7.96 -13.08 -21.35
#